data_AF-A0A6A0H7A5-F1
#
_entry.id   AF-A0A6A0H7A5-F1
#
_cell.length_a   1.000
_cell.length_b   1.000
_cell.length_c   1.000
_cell.angle_alpha   90.00
_cell.angle_beta   90.00
_cell.angle_gamma   90.00
#
_symmetry.space_group_name_H-M   'P 1'
#
loop_
_entity.id
_entity.type
_entity.pdbx_description
1 polymer ?
#
loop_
_entity_poly.entity_id
_entity_poly.type
_entity_poly.pdbx_seq_one_letter_code
_entity_poly.pdbx_strand_id
1 'polypeptide(L)'
;MDGEYLSNTLRLEREQGWTGLLVEPDMDNYKQLLKTNRKAWTSPTCLALKDYPETVISPNFDSETTVLSCRKNAIIHNTRRPNPLRSTTPPTAQCVPARSLFLALNVSHVDFFSLDIEMTEEAVLKVFPYQDVTVDVWAIEHRVPGFVVVDVEKLHRSSNYTLVEMEQQGFPPEDIIHRQRLVSAFEDKNFIQFMINKGYYYLDATCTYVGDFMFVRKESEIYKSMETETVSMYVPHKAVCEVTFSTTTCQ
;
A
#
# COMPACT_ATOMS: atom_id res chain seq x y z
N MET A 1 2.85 4.57 13.40
CA MET A 1 3.71 3.42 13.82
C MET A 1 4.95 3.89 14.58
N ASP A 2 5.56 3.00 15.38
CA ASP A 2 6.76 3.29 16.19
C ASP A 2 8.09 3.10 15.45
N GLY A 3 8.07 2.68 14.19
CA GLY A 3 9.28 2.48 13.38
C GLY A 3 9.91 1.08 13.50
N GLU A 4 9.39 0.21 14.36
CA GLU A 4 9.87 -1.17 14.52
C GLU A 4 8.75 -2.18 14.31
N TYR A 5 7.68 -2.08 15.08
CA TYR A 5 6.55 -2.99 14.99
C TYR A 5 5.85 -2.83 13.64
N LEU A 6 5.62 -3.96 12.95
CA LEU A 6 5.02 -4.02 11.61
C LEU A 6 5.75 -3.19 10.54
N SER A 7 7.04 -2.86 10.74
CA SER A 7 7.79 -2.08 9.75
C SER A 7 8.12 -2.91 8.50
N ASN A 8 7.61 -2.46 7.35
CA ASN A 8 7.92 -3.05 6.04
C ASN A 8 9.38 -2.84 5.59
N THR A 9 10.13 -1.93 6.23
CA THR A 9 11.48 -1.54 5.78
C THR A 9 12.58 -1.80 6.80
N LEU A 10 12.26 -2.10 8.07
CA LEU A 10 13.29 -2.30 9.10
C LEU A 10 14.25 -3.45 8.74
N ARG A 11 13.72 -4.56 8.22
CA ARG A 11 14.55 -5.69 7.80
C ARG A 11 15.50 -5.29 6.67
N LEU A 12 15.01 -4.53 5.69
CA LEU A 12 15.82 -4.02 4.58
C LEU A 12 16.95 -3.11 5.10
N GLU A 13 16.66 -2.24 6.08
CA GLU A 13 17.66 -1.35 6.68
C GLU A 13 18.76 -2.13 7.42
N ARG A 14 18.36 -3.16 8.18
CA ARG A 14 19.28 -3.95 9.02
C ARG A 14 20.14 -4.92 8.23
N GLU A 15 19.55 -5.59 7.24
CA GLU A 15 20.18 -6.72 6.55
C GLU A 15 20.71 -6.36 5.17
N GLN A 16 20.12 -5.35 4.52
CA GLN A 16 20.39 -5.02 3.11
C GLN A 16 20.91 -3.59 2.92
N GLY A 17 21.17 -2.88 4.03
CA GLY A 17 21.72 -1.53 3.99
C GLY A 17 20.77 -0.49 3.39
N TRP A 18 19.46 -0.76 3.39
CA TRP A 18 18.47 0.17 2.88
C TRP A 18 18.57 1.53 3.59
N THR A 19 18.46 2.58 2.79
CA THR A 19 18.30 3.96 3.24
C THR A 19 17.02 4.52 2.64
N GLY A 20 16.36 5.43 3.32
CA GLY A 20 15.16 6.04 2.75
C GLY A 20 14.54 7.08 3.66
N LEU A 21 13.22 7.22 3.53
CA LEU A 21 12.41 8.18 4.26
C LEU A 21 11.21 7.47 4.89
N LEU A 22 10.97 7.75 6.17
CA LEU A 22 9.78 7.35 6.91
C LEU A 22 8.91 8.59 7.14
N VAL A 23 7.64 8.52 6.75
CA VAL A 23 6.69 9.64 6.82
C VAL A 23 5.58 9.24 7.80
N GLU A 24 5.43 9.98 8.90
CA GLU A 24 4.47 9.69 9.95
C GLU A 24 3.84 11.00 10.48
N PRO A 25 2.59 11.31 10.12
CA PRO A 25 1.94 12.56 10.50
C PRO A 25 1.43 12.58 11.95
N ASP A 26 1.16 11.43 12.57
CA ASP A 26 0.69 11.40 13.95
C ASP A 26 1.86 11.69 14.89
N MET A 27 1.77 12.80 15.63
CA MET A 27 2.89 13.29 16.43
C MET A 27 3.24 12.38 17.61
N ASP A 28 2.32 11.56 18.10
CA ASP A 28 2.62 10.63 19.18
C ASP A 28 3.31 9.39 18.63
N ASN A 29 2.87 8.86 17.48
CA ASN A 29 3.60 7.85 16.72
C ASN A 29 4.99 8.34 16.30
N TYR A 30 5.09 9.57 15.78
CA TYR A 30 6.36 10.14 15.33
C TYR A 30 7.37 10.24 16.47
N LYS A 31 6.94 10.64 17.68
CA LYS A 31 7.82 10.63 18.87
C LYS A 31 8.31 9.23 19.22
N GLN A 32 7.50 8.20 19.01
CA GLN A 32 7.92 6.81 19.21
C GLN A 32 8.91 6.38 18.11
N LEU A 33 8.63 6.72 16.86
CA LEU A 33 9.52 6.54 15.72
C LEU A 33 10.92 7.09 16.00
N LEU A 34 11.03 8.32 16.53
CA LEU A 34 12.34 8.91 16.86
C LEU A 34 13.13 8.12 17.91
N LYS A 35 12.48 7.37 18.80
CA LYS A 35 13.15 6.57 19.84
C LYS A 35 13.81 5.31 19.29
N THR A 36 13.33 4.81 18.15
CA THR A 36 13.90 3.61 17.51
C THR A 36 15.23 3.88 16.80
N ASN A 37 15.60 5.16 16.61
CA ASN A 37 16.86 5.57 16.00
C ASN A 37 17.11 4.91 14.64
N ARG A 38 16.07 4.86 13.80
CA ARG A 38 16.17 4.42 12.39
C ARG A 38 17.28 5.20 11.67
N LYS A 39 18.00 4.52 10.79
CA LYS A 39 19.04 5.16 9.94
C LYS A 39 18.42 5.98 8.81
N ALA A 40 17.18 5.69 8.45
CA ALA A 40 16.41 6.45 7.47
C ALA A 40 16.07 7.87 7.96
N TRP A 41 15.88 8.77 7.00
CA TRP A 41 15.27 10.07 7.27
C TRP A 41 13.85 9.89 7.80
N THR A 42 13.40 10.84 8.60
CA THR A 42 12.04 10.85 9.14
C THR A 42 11.37 12.19 8.88
N SER A 43 10.05 12.18 8.64
CA SER A 43 9.27 13.38 8.40
C SER A 43 7.94 13.34 9.16
N PRO A 44 7.63 14.35 10.00
CA PRO A 44 6.38 14.44 10.74
C PRO A 44 5.25 15.05 9.90
N THR A 45 5.13 14.63 8.65
CA THR A 45 4.15 15.15 7.69
C THR A 45 3.28 14.03 7.16
N CYS A 46 2.15 14.37 6.56
CA CYS A 46 1.37 13.48 5.71
C CYS A 46 1.72 13.73 4.23
N LEU A 47 1.32 12.79 3.37
CA LEU A 47 1.31 13.02 1.94
C LEU A 47 0.05 13.82 1.56
N ALA A 48 0.24 14.93 0.86
CA ALA A 48 -0.87 15.74 0.38
C ALA A 48 -1.65 14.99 -0.70
N LEU A 49 -2.97 15.16 -0.68
CA LEU A 49 -3.87 14.61 -1.70
C LEU A 49 -3.97 15.54 -2.93
N LYS A 50 -3.19 16.62 -2.92
CA LYS A 50 -3.14 17.69 -3.93
C LYS A 50 -1.68 18.03 -4.21
N ASP A 51 -1.46 18.79 -5.27
CA ASP A 51 -0.13 19.26 -5.70
C ASP A 51 0.40 20.47 -4.89
N TYR A 52 -0.26 20.84 -3.80
CA TYR A 52 0.15 21.91 -2.89
C TYR A 52 0.05 21.50 -1.41
N PRO A 53 0.84 22.11 -0.50
CA PRO A 53 0.77 21.82 0.92
C PRO A 53 -0.56 22.24 1.56
N GLU A 54 -1.04 21.45 2.51
CA GLU A 54 -2.23 21.79 3.30
C GLU A 54 -2.11 21.31 4.75
N THR A 55 -2.80 22.01 5.66
CA THR A 55 -2.94 21.56 7.05
C THR A 55 -4.27 20.85 7.19
N VAL A 56 -4.23 19.59 7.62
CA VAL A 56 -5.41 18.78 7.86
C VAL A 56 -5.65 18.63 9.36
N ILE A 57 -6.92 18.63 9.76
CA ILE A 57 -7.30 18.26 11.11
C ILE A 57 -7.28 16.73 11.17
N SER A 58 -6.45 16.18 12.05
CA SER A 58 -6.43 14.75 12.35
C SER A 58 -7.61 14.46 13.28
N PRO A 59 -8.69 13.81 12.81
CA PRO A 59 -9.70 13.31 13.73
C PRO A 59 -9.00 12.21 14.52
N ASN A 60 -8.91 12.36 15.86
CA ASN A 60 -8.32 11.36 16.75
C ASN A 60 -8.55 9.94 16.19
N PHE A 61 -7.45 9.25 15.85
CA PHE A 61 -7.44 7.94 15.19
C PHE A 61 -8.07 6.81 16.04
N ASP A 62 -8.57 7.13 17.23
CA ASP A 62 -9.15 6.23 18.24
C ASP A 62 -10.58 5.70 17.95
N SER A 63 -11.09 5.78 16.72
CA SER A 63 -12.41 5.19 16.45
C SER A 63 -12.53 4.60 15.04
N GLU A 64 -12.98 3.35 14.97
CA GLU A 64 -13.46 2.67 13.75
C GLU A 64 -14.45 3.50 12.90
N THR A 65 -14.99 4.60 13.44
CA THR A 65 -15.85 5.56 12.74
C THR A 65 -15.12 6.58 11.85
N THR A 66 -13.79 6.68 11.87
CA THR A 66 -13.02 7.70 11.11
C THR A 66 -12.87 7.36 9.61
N VAL A 67 -13.19 6.13 9.22
CA VAL A 67 -13.29 5.61 7.83
C VAL A 67 -14.22 6.46 6.93
N LEU A 68 -15.21 7.14 7.52
CA LEU A 68 -16.14 8.00 6.78
C LEU A 68 -15.67 9.46 6.60
N SER A 69 -14.63 9.89 7.33
CA SER A 69 -14.18 11.28 7.36
C SER A 69 -13.22 11.63 6.23
N CYS A 70 -12.37 10.69 5.78
CA CYS A 70 -11.47 10.90 4.64
C CYS A 70 -12.23 10.95 3.29
N ARG A 71 -13.48 10.47 3.24
CA ARG A 71 -14.35 10.50 2.04
C ARG A 71 -15.10 11.82 1.85
N LYS A 72 -15.29 12.59 2.91
CA LYS A 72 -15.99 13.87 2.83
C LYS A 72 -14.95 14.94 2.96
N ASN A 73 -14.60 15.52 1.81
CA ASN A 73 -14.16 16.90 1.62
C ASN A 73 -13.78 17.66 2.90
N ALA A 74 -12.60 18.28 2.85
CA ALA A 74 -12.38 19.58 3.49
C ALA A 74 -13.69 20.31 3.80
N ILE A 75 -13.87 20.71 5.06
CA ILE A 75 -15.05 21.30 5.71
C ILE A 75 -15.86 20.28 6.55
N ILE A 76 -15.39 20.02 7.78
CA ILE A 76 -16.29 19.66 8.88
C ILE A 76 -16.81 20.96 9.49
N HIS A 77 -18.04 21.35 9.11
CA HIS A 77 -18.85 22.24 9.95
C HIS A 77 -19.16 21.49 11.25
N ASN A 78 -18.53 21.95 12.32
CA ASN A 78 -18.62 21.39 13.66
C ASN A 78 -20.05 21.49 14.22
N THR A 79 -20.85 20.42 14.10
CA THR A 79 -22.16 20.31 14.77
C THR A 79 -22.17 19.26 15.88
N ARG A 80 -21.08 19.16 16.66
CA ARG A 80 -21.12 18.51 17.97
C ARG A 80 -20.78 19.53 19.04
N ARG A 81 -21.75 19.78 19.93
CA ARG A 81 -21.63 20.72 21.05
C ARG A 81 -20.38 20.37 21.87
N PRO A 82 -19.45 21.30 22.11
CA PRO A 82 -18.25 21.01 22.89
C PRO A 82 -18.64 20.77 24.35
N ASN A 83 -18.17 19.65 24.88
CA ASN A 83 -18.16 19.39 26.32
C ASN A 83 -17.18 20.41 26.96
N PRO A 84 -17.56 21.22 27.96
CA PRO A 84 -16.78 22.40 28.35
C PRO A 84 -15.44 22.13 29.06
N LEU A 85 -15.04 20.86 29.27
CA LEU A 85 -13.88 20.49 30.09
C LEU A 85 -12.61 20.05 29.34
N ARG A 86 -12.59 20.07 28.00
CA ARG A 86 -11.35 19.84 27.24
C ARG A 86 -11.21 20.87 26.12
N SER A 87 -10.63 22.00 26.46
CA SER A 87 -10.02 22.93 25.51
C SER A 87 -8.74 22.30 24.95
N THR A 88 -8.89 21.32 24.08
CA THR A 88 -7.78 20.81 23.26
C THR A 88 -8.11 21.15 21.82
N THR A 89 -7.35 22.05 21.22
CA THR A 89 -7.32 22.20 19.75
C THR A 89 -7.15 20.80 19.15
N PRO A 90 -7.98 20.41 18.17
CA PRO A 90 -7.87 19.09 17.58
C PRO A 90 -6.48 18.96 16.95
N PRO A 91 -5.83 17.79 17.04
CA PRO A 91 -4.50 17.61 16.47
C PRO A 91 -4.53 17.89 14.97
N THR A 92 -3.50 18.54 14.46
CA THR A 92 -3.36 18.89 13.04
C THR A 92 -2.08 18.31 12.49
N ALA A 93 -2.10 17.87 11.24
CA ALA A 93 -0.92 17.43 10.50
C ALA A 93 -0.67 18.35 9.31
N GLN A 94 0.60 18.62 9.01
CA GLN A 94 0.99 19.25 7.75
C GLN A 94 1.13 18.17 6.68
N CYS A 95 0.39 18.29 5.59
CA CYS A 95 0.55 17.42 4.43
C CYS A 95 1.32 18.17 3.35
N VAL A 96 2.30 17.49 2.74
CA VAL A 96 3.07 18.03 1.62
C VAL A 96 3.00 17.08 0.42
N PRO A 97 3.02 17.58 -0.82
CA PRO A 97 3.10 16.70 -1.99
C PRO A 97 4.33 15.81 -1.90
N ALA A 98 4.22 14.54 -2.32
CA ALA A 98 5.36 13.61 -2.32
C ALA A 98 6.58 14.19 -3.06
N ARG A 99 6.34 14.96 -4.13
CA ARG A 99 7.38 15.70 -4.87
C ARG A 99 8.25 16.58 -3.96
N SER A 100 7.66 17.26 -2.98
CA SER A 100 8.40 18.13 -2.06
C SER A 100 9.40 17.34 -1.21
N LEU A 101 9.02 16.15 -0.75
CA LEU A 101 9.88 15.27 0.03
C LEU A 101 11.04 14.73 -0.82
N PHE A 102 10.75 14.29 -2.04
CA PHE A 102 11.76 13.81 -2.97
C PHE A 102 12.77 14.89 -3.37
N LEU A 103 12.29 16.11 -3.66
CA LEU A 103 13.16 17.25 -3.94
C LEU A 103 14.06 17.60 -2.75
N ALA A 104 13.51 17.58 -1.52
CA ALA A 104 14.28 17.85 -0.32
C ALA A 104 15.41 16.83 -0.08
N LEU A 105 15.20 15.57 -0.48
CA LEU A 105 16.20 14.51 -0.39
C LEU A 105 17.06 14.35 -1.65
N ASN A 106 16.80 15.14 -2.70
CA ASN A 106 17.42 15.01 -4.02
C ASN A 106 17.28 13.57 -4.60
N VAL A 107 16.08 13.01 -4.50
CA VAL A 107 15.73 11.66 -4.96
C VAL A 107 14.85 11.74 -6.20
N SER A 108 15.23 11.04 -7.27
CA SER A 108 14.44 10.88 -8.51
C SER A 108 14.09 9.41 -8.81
N HIS A 109 14.54 8.49 -7.96
CA HIS A 109 14.30 7.06 -8.09
C HIS A 109 14.11 6.43 -6.71
N VAL A 110 13.12 5.55 -6.59
CA VAL A 110 12.80 4.81 -5.36
C VAL A 110 12.71 3.32 -5.70
N ASP A 111 13.56 2.50 -5.07
CA ASP A 111 13.52 1.06 -5.33
C ASP A 111 12.24 0.41 -4.80
N PHE A 112 11.82 0.83 -3.59
CA PHE A 112 10.66 0.29 -2.89
C PHE A 112 9.86 1.40 -2.19
N PHE A 113 8.56 1.47 -2.47
CA PHE A 113 7.62 2.39 -1.83
C PHE A 113 6.48 1.59 -1.17
N SER A 114 6.41 1.66 0.15
CA SER A 114 5.28 1.15 0.94
C SER A 114 4.30 2.30 1.19
N LEU A 115 3.06 2.16 0.72
CA LEU A 115 2.00 3.15 0.88
C LEU A 115 0.83 2.53 1.64
N ASP A 116 0.73 2.91 2.91
CA ASP A 116 -0.30 2.48 3.87
C ASP A 116 -0.63 3.73 4.69
N ILE A 117 -1.67 4.44 4.26
CA ILE A 117 -2.07 5.76 4.81
C ILE A 117 -3.59 5.85 4.98
N GLU A 118 -4.21 4.70 5.26
CA GLU A 118 -5.61 4.54 5.63
C GLU A 118 -6.59 5.15 4.61
N MET A 119 -6.77 4.43 3.49
CA MET A 119 -7.83 4.64 2.49
C MET A 119 -7.70 5.90 1.61
N THR A 120 -6.52 6.50 1.56
CA THR A 120 -6.24 7.68 0.73
C THR A 120 -5.13 7.45 -0.30
N GLU A 121 -4.72 6.19 -0.46
CA GLU A 121 -3.64 5.74 -1.33
C GLU A 121 -3.87 6.19 -2.79
N GLU A 122 -5.07 5.97 -3.32
CA GLU A 122 -5.43 6.37 -4.67
C GLU A 122 -5.31 7.89 -4.89
N ALA A 123 -5.70 8.70 -3.90
CA ALA A 123 -5.66 10.15 -4.02
C ALA A 123 -4.21 10.67 -4.04
N VAL A 124 -3.33 10.11 -3.21
CA VAL A 124 -1.88 10.38 -3.26
C VAL A 124 -1.29 9.95 -4.61
N LEU A 125 -1.64 8.76 -5.08
CA LEU A 125 -1.12 8.23 -6.34
C LEU A 125 -1.62 8.99 -7.57
N LYS A 126 -2.78 9.65 -7.52
CA LYS A 126 -3.25 10.53 -8.60
C LYS A 126 -2.38 11.78 -8.78
N VAL A 127 -1.83 12.31 -7.68
CA VAL A 127 -0.98 13.52 -7.69
C VAL A 127 0.51 13.21 -7.60
N PHE A 128 0.89 11.93 -7.61
CA PHE A 128 2.29 11.50 -7.55
C PHE A 128 3.08 11.95 -8.80
N PRO A 129 4.33 12.44 -8.65
CA PRO A 129 5.12 13.00 -9.74
C PRO A 129 5.80 11.93 -10.61
N TYR A 130 5.04 11.07 -11.29
CA TYR A 130 5.59 9.96 -12.09
C TYR A 130 6.58 10.37 -13.20
N GLN A 131 6.56 11.63 -13.63
CA GLN A 131 7.49 12.15 -14.63
C GLN A 131 8.86 12.51 -14.04
N ASP A 132 8.91 12.81 -12.75
CA ASP A 132 10.13 13.25 -12.06
C ASP A 132 10.72 12.13 -11.19
N VAL A 133 9.88 11.23 -10.70
CA VAL A 133 10.25 10.18 -9.76
C VAL A 133 9.75 8.83 -10.26
N THR A 134 10.70 7.92 -10.46
CA THR A 134 10.40 6.52 -10.77
C THR A 134 10.36 5.69 -9.49
N VAL A 135 9.49 4.70 -9.45
CA VAL A 135 9.40 3.75 -8.35
C VAL A 135 9.43 2.34 -8.93
N ASP A 136 10.31 1.48 -8.45
CA ASP A 136 10.43 0.13 -9.02
C ASP A 136 9.40 -0.84 -8.46
N VAL A 137 9.18 -0.82 -7.15
CA VAL A 137 8.18 -1.67 -6.49
C VAL A 137 7.27 -0.83 -5.59
N TRP A 138 5.97 -0.97 -5.78
CA TRP A 138 4.95 -0.47 -4.87
C TRP A 138 4.39 -1.62 -4.05
N ALA A 139 4.28 -1.43 -2.74
CA ALA A 139 3.39 -2.19 -1.86
C ALA A 139 2.34 -1.22 -1.33
N ILE A 140 1.07 -1.44 -1.67
CA ILE A 140 -0.03 -0.50 -1.40
C ILE A 140 -1.09 -1.23 -0.61
N GLU A 141 -1.41 -0.72 0.58
CA GLU A 141 -2.58 -1.18 1.33
C GLU A 141 -3.83 -0.54 0.71
N HIS A 142 -4.56 -1.27 -0.15
CA HIS A 142 -5.76 -0.74 -0.80
C HIS A 142 -6.99 -1.51 -0.36
N ARG A 143 -7.87 -0.83 0.39
CA ARG A 143 -9.10 -1.44 0.90
C ARG A 143 -10.32 -1.00 0.09
N VAL A 144 -10.97 -1.96 -0.55
CA VAL A 144 -12.32 -1.76 -1.13
C VAL A 144 -13.36 -1.91 -0.01
N PRO A 145 -14.34 -1.00 0.11
CA PRO A 145 -15.41 -1.15 1.11
C PRO A 145 -16.24 -2.40 0.81
N GLY A 146 -16.25 -3.36 1.73
CA GLY A 146 -17.07 -4.55 1.63
C GLY A 146 -16.72 -5.55 2.72
N PHE A 147 -17.70 -6.37 3.13
CA PHE A 147 -17.45 -7.51 3.99
C PHE A 147 -17.49 -8.78 3.14
N VAL A 148 -16.37 -9.49 3.07
CA VAL A 148 -16.26 -10.76 2.34
C VAL A 148 -16.03 -11.85 3.37
N VAL A 149 -16.92 -12.84 3.40
CA VAL A 149 -16.70 -14.04 4.20
C VAL A 149 -15.66 -14.89 3.48
N VAL A 150 -14.47 -15.01 4.08
CA VAL A 150 -13.40 -15.85 3.55
C VAL A 150 -13.49 -17.24 4.15
N ASP A 151 -13.74 -18.25 3.31
CA ASP A 151 -13.53 -19.64 3.66
C ASP A 151 -12.03 -19.94 3.69
N VAL A 152 -11.49 -20.02 4.90
CA VAL A 152 -10.07 -20.22 5.21
C VAL A 152 -9.53 -21.53 4.63
N GLU A 153 -10.32 -22.60 4.69
CA GLU A 153 -9.89 -23.92 4.20
C GLU A 153 -9.75 -23.91 2.68
N LYS A 154 -10.73 -23.33 1.97
CA LYS A 154 -10.66 -23.18 0.51
C LYS A 154 -9.55 -22.26 0.06
N LEU A 155 -9.31 -21.17 0.81
CA LEU A 155 -8.20 -20.28 0.52
C LEU A 155 -6.87 -21.01 0.64
N HIS A 156 -6.62 -21.75 1.72
CA HIS A 156 -5.37 -22.49 1.90
C HIS A 156 -5.13 -23.55 0.81
N ARG A 157 -6.19 -24.18 0.27
CA ARG A 157 -6.05 -25.14 -0.84
C ARG A 157 -5.67 -24.48 -2.17
N SER A 158 -6.04 -23.23 -2.36
CA SER A 158 -5.93 -22.51 -3.64
C SER A 158 -4.92 -21.36 -3.63
N SER A 159 -4.36 -21.00 -2.47
CA SER A 159 -3.53 -19.82 -2.29
C SER A 159 -2.32 -19.80 -3.22
N ASN A 160 -1.75 -20.96 -3.54
CA ASN A 160 -0.55 -21.07 -4.38
C ASN A 160 -0.83 -21.05 -5.88
N TYR A 161 -2.10 -20.96 -6.28
CA TYR A 161 -2.51 -20.99 -7.68
C TYR A 161 -3.26 -19.71 -8.03
N THR A 162 -3.06 -19.26 -9.24
CA THR A 162 -3.86 -18.22 -9.89
C THR A 162 -5.22 -18.79 -10.27
N LEU A 163 -6.22 -17.93 -10.47
CA LEU A 163 -7.53 -18.39 -10.93
C LEU A 163 -7.44 -19.15 -12.27
N VAL A 164 -6.57 -18.70 -13.18
CA VAL A 164 -6.36 -19.34 -14.48
C VAL A 164 -5.75 -20.74 -14.32
N GLU A 165 -4.75 -20.89 -13.46
CA GLU A 165 -4.15 -22.21 -13.18
C GLU A 165 -5.16 -23.15 -12.53
N MET A 166 -5.99 -22.66 -11.60
CA MET A 166 -7.06 -23.47 -11.00
C MET A 166 -8.03 -24.00 -12.06
N GLU A 167 -8.42 -23.17 -13.01
CA GLU A 167 -9.30 -23.56 -14.13
C GLU A 167 -8.62 -24.57 -15.06
N GLN A 168 -7.34 -24.37 -15.40
CA GLN A 168 -6.58 -25.27 -16.27
C GLN A 168 -6.27 -26.63 -15.64
N GLN A 169 -5.99 -26.65 -14.33
CA GLN A 169 -5.65 -27.86 -13.57
C GLN A 169 -6.89 -28.63 -13.08
N GLY A 170 -8.09 -28.12 -13.34
CA GLY A 170 -9.35 -28.81 -13.02
C GLY A 170 -9.66 -28.85 -11.52
N PHE A 171 -9.42 -27.75 -10.81
CA PHE A 171 -9.80 -27.62 -9.40
C PHE A 171 -11.32 -27.79 -9.20
N PRO A 172 -11.77 -28.17 -7.99
CA PRO A 172 -13.20 -28.28 -7.69
C PRO A 172 -13.95 -26.97 -8.00
N PRO A 173 -15.14 -27.02 -8.66
CA PRO A 173 -15.87 -25.81 -9.04
C PRO A 173 -16.15 -24.86 -7.87
N GLU A 174 -16.37 -25.38 -6.67
CA GLU A 174 -16.60 -24.60 -5.45
C GLU A 174 -15.37 -23.81 -4.98
N ASP A 175 -14.16 -24.27 -5.31
CA ASP A 175 -12.91 -23.58 -5.00
C ASP A 175 -12.65 -22.48 -6.04
N ILE A 176 -12.92 -22.76 -7.33
CA ILE A 176 -12.85 -21.77 -8.42
C ILE A 176 -13.85 -20.62 -8.16
N ILE A 177 -15.11 -20.94 -7.83
CA ILE A 177 -16.13 -19.93 -7.51
C ILE A 177 -15.74 -19.11 -6.28
N HIS A 178 -15.16 -19.75 -5.26
CA HIS A 178 -14.67 -19.05 -4.08
C HIS A 178 -13.55 -18.07 -4.43
N ARG A 179 -12.55 -18.50 -5.22
CA ARG A 179 -11.46 -17.62 -5.67
C ARG A 179 -11.97 -16.46 -6.54
N GLN A 180 -12.88 -16.71 -7.49
CA GLN A 180 -13.51 -15.67 -8.32
C GLN A 180 -14.19 -14.58 -7.47
N ARG A 181 -14.84 -14.97 -6.37
CA ARG A 181 -15.46 -14.02 -5.43
C ARG A 181 -14.43 -13.19 -4.68
N LEU A 182 -13.34 -13.80 -4.22
CA LEU A 182 -12.26 -13.08 -3.54
C LEU A 182 -11.60 -12.07 -4.48
N VAL A 183 -11.21 -12.50 -5.67
CA VAL A 183 -10.65 -11.63 -6.72
C VAL A 183 -11.60 -10.47 -7.00
N SER A 184 -12.89 -10.75 -7.24
CA SER A 184 -13.87 -9.70 -7.53
C SER A 184 -14.12 -8.72 -6.38
N ALA A 185 -13.82 -9.12 -5.14
CA ALA A 185 -14.09 -8.30 -3.97
C ALA A 185 -12.87 -7.51 -3.48
N PHE A 186 -11.67 -8.09 -3.59
CA PHE A 186 -10.43 -7.45 -3.16
C PHE A 186 -9.76 -6.65 -4.28
N GLU A 187 -9.87 -7.08 -5.53
CA GLU A 187 -9.25 -6.36 -6.64
C GLU A 187 -10.12 -5.21 -7.13
N ASP A 188 -9.70 -3.99 -6.77
CA ASP A 188 -10.19 -2.78 -7.42
C ASP A 188 -9.65 -2.70 -8.84
N LYS A 189 -10.43 -3.23 -9.79
CA LYS A 189 -10.05 -3.29 -11.21
C LYS A 189 -9.75 -1.90 -11.79
N ASN A 190 -10.41 -0.85 -11.31
CA ASN A 190 -10.18 0.50 -11.81
C ASN A 190 -8.83 1.02 -11.32
N PHE A 191 -8.52 0.80 -10.04
CA PHE A 191 -7.24 1.18 -9.46
C PHE A 191 -6.07 0.39 -10.07
N ILE A 192 -6.24 -0.93 -10.24
CA ILE A 192 -5.25 -1.78 -10.90
C ILE A 192 -5.02 -1.29 -12.34
N GLN A 193 -6.07 -1.02 -13.10
CA GLN A 193 -5.95 -0.51 -14.47
C GLN A 193 -5.29 0.88 -14.49
N PHE A 194 -5.58 1.74 -13.51
CA PHE A 194 -4.90 3.03 -13.35
C PHE A 194 -3.38 2.84 -13.21
N MET A 195 -2.92 1.93 -12.34
CA MET A 195 -1.50 1.65 -12.16
C MET A 195 -0.87 0.99 -13.41
N ILE A 196 -1.58 0.08 -14.08
CA ILE A 196 -1.13 -0.52 -15.34
C ILE A 196 -0.91 0.55 -16.42
N ASN A 197 -1.82 1.51 -16.53
CA ASN A 197 -1.71 2.63 -17.46
C ASN A 197 -0.52 3.56 -17.14
N LYS A 198 0.02 3.51 -15.90
CA LYS A 198 1.25 4.20 -15.49
C LYS A 198 2.53 3.41 -15.78
N GLY A 199 2.43 2.25 -16.45
CA GLY A 199 3.59 1.44 -16.82
C GLY A 199 3.98 0.37 -15.81
N TYR A 200 3.06 -0.01 -14.92
CA TYR A 200 3.31 -1.04 -13.92
C TYR A 200 2.70 -2.39 -14.30
N TYR A 201 3.28 -3.45 -13.76
CA TYR A 201 2.77 -4.81 -13.79
C TYR A 201 2.16 -5.13 -12.42
N TYR A 202 0.92 -5.60 -12.40
CA TYR A 202 0.24 -6.03 -11.18
C TYR A 202 0.61 -7.48 -10.85
N LEU A 203 1.18 -7.68 -9.67
CA LEU A 203 1.39 -9.00 -9.10
C LEU A 203 0.10 -9.44 -8.40
N ASP A 204 -0.49 -10.53 -8.87
CA ASP A 204 -1.66 -11.11 -8.21
C ASP A 204 -1.25 -11.67 -6.84
N ALA A 205 -1.59 -10.89 -5.81
CA ALA A 205 -1.31 -11.20 -4.42
C ALA A 205 -2.55 -11.76 -3.69
N THR A 206 -3.56 -12.26 -4.41
CA THR A 206 -4.79 -12.84 -3.82
C THR A 206 -4.59 -14.17 -3.09
N CYS A 207 -3.34 -14.46 -2.71
CA CYS A 207 -2.90 -15.53 -1.81
C CYS A 207 -3.32 -15.33 -0.34
N THR A 208 -3.76 -14.13 0.06
CA THR A 208 -3.94 -13.75 1.47
C THR A 208 -5.34 -13.24 1.78
N TYR A 209 -5.63 -13.06 3.07
CA TYR A 209 -6.89 -12.48 3.57
C TYR A 209 -7.02 -10.96 3.35
N VAL A 210 -5.99 -10.33 2.78
CA VAL A 210 -5.86 -8.87 2.69
C VAL A 210 -5.60 -8.46 1.24
N GLY A 211 -6.29 -7.41 0.78
CA GLY A 211 -6.26 -6.91 -0.59
C GLY A 211 -5.07 -6.00 -0.90
N ASP A 212 -3.91 -6.23 -0.28
CA ASP A 212 -2.73 -5.41 -0.54
C ASP A 212 -2.24 -5.63 -1.97
N PHE A 213 -1.88 -4.55 -2.64
CA PHE A 213 -1.47 -4.59 -4.03
C PHE A 213 0.03 -4.41 -4.16
N MET A 214 0.63 -5.29 -4.96
CA MET A 214 2.02 -5.17 -5.38
C MET A 214 2.09 -4.82 -6.85
N PHE A 215 2.83 -3.75 -7.15
CA PHE A 215 3.09 -3.34 -8.53
C PHE A 215 4.58 -3.23 -8.79
N VAL A 216 5.04 -3.77 -9.91
CA VAL A 216 6.43 -3.69 -10.35
C VAL A 216 6.50 -2.86 -11.62
N ARG A 217 7.39 -1.87 -11.68
CA ARG A 217 7.58 -1.03 -12.87
C ARG A 217 8.13 -1.87 -14.02
N LYS A 218 7.46 -1.87 -15.17
CA LYS A 218 7.82 -2.71 -16.33
C LYS A 218 9.20 -2.39 -16.91
N GLU A 219 9.68 -1.19 -16.69
CA GLU A 219 11.00 -0.74 -17.16
C GLU A 219 12.14 -1.02 -16.16
N SER A 220 11.84 -1.52 -14.96
CA SER A 220 12.84 -1.83 -13.94
C SER A 220 13.61 -3.11 -14.25
N GLU A 221 14.82 -3.23 -13.71
CA GLU A 221 15.60 -4.48 -13.79
C GLU A 221 14.90 -5.62 -13.01
N ILE A 222 14.19 -5.28 -11.93
CA ILE A 222 13.36 -6.23 -11.17
C ILE A 222 12.35 -6.90 -12.12
N TYR A 223 11.58 -6.12 -12.87
CA TYR A 223 10.62 -6.69 -13.83
C TYR A 223 11.29 -7.55 -14.90
N LYS A 224 12.44 -7.12 -15.44
CA LYS A 224 13.18 -7.91 -16.45
C LYS A 224 13.68 -9.25 -15.93
N SER A 225 14.02 -9.31 -14.64
CA SER A 225 14.45 -10.54 -13.96
C SER A 225 13.29 -11.45 -13.54
N MET A 226 12.06 -10.93 -13.52
CA MET A 226 10.88 -11.76 -13.32
C MET A 226 10.68 -12.60 -14.58
N GLU A 227 10.61 -13.93 -14.42
CA GLU A 227 10.14 -14.85 -15.45
C GLU A 227 8.65 -14.59 -15.71
N THR A 228 8.36 -13.51 -16.41
CA THR A 228 7.01 -13.16 -16.87
C THR A 228 6.83 -13.81 -18.23
N GLU A 229 5.87 -14.73 -18.34
CA GLU A 229 5.58 -15.38 -19.61
C GLU A 229 5.15 -14.33 -20.65
N THR A 230 5.93 -14.19 -21.71
CA THR A 230 5.58 -13.37 -22.86
C THR A 230 4.67 -14.17 -23.78
N VAL A 231 3.38 -14.28 -23.44
CA VAL A 231 2.39 -14.90 -24.33
C VAL A 231 1.16 -14.02 -24.54
N SER A 232 1.05 -13.55 -25.78
CA SER A 232 -0.17 -13.35 -26.58
C SER A 232 -1.52 -13.35 -25.83
N MET A 233 -2.12 -12.16 -25.77
CA MET A 233 -3.56 -11.89 -25.70
C MET A 233 -4.33 -12.12 -24.38
N TYR A 234 -3.77 -12.76 -23.37
CA TYR A 234 -4.28 -12.74 -22.00
C TYR A 234 -3.08 -12.85 -21.07
N VAL A 235 -2.84 -11.87 -20.19
CA VAL A 235 -1.73 -11.91 -19.24
C VAL A 235 -2.13 -12.84 -18.09
N PRO A 236 -1.55 -14.04 -17.91
CA PRO A 236 -1.69 -14.75 -16.66
C PRO A 236 -0.91 -13.96 -15.60
N HIS A 237 -1.61 -13.45 -14.59
CA HIS A 237 -0.94 -12.85 -13.44
C HIS A 237 -0.19 -13.96 -12.70
N LYS A 238 1.13 -13.85 -12.51
CA LYS A 238 1.86 -14.78 -11.64
C LYS A 238 1.41 -14.56 -10.18
N ALA A 239 1.02 -15.63 -9.49
CA ALA A 239 0.72 -15.54 -8.07
C ALA A 239 2.00 -15.22 -7.30
N VAL A 240 1.97 -14.25 -6.37
CA VAL A 240 3.12 -13.92 -5.51
C VAL A 240 3.62 -15.15 -4.72
N CYS A 241 2.75 -16.14 -4.48
CA CYS A 241 3.09 -17.41 -3.84
C CYS A 241 4.12 -18.26 -4.60
N GLU A 242 4.31 -18.04 -5.90
CA GLU A 242 5.33 -18.76 -6.68
C GLU A 242 6.73 -18.16 -6.56
N VAL A 243 6.87 -16.92 -6.07
CA VAL A 243 8.18 -16.34 -5.75
C VAL A 243 8.62 -16.87 -4.38
N THR A 244 8.78 -18.20 -4.30
CA THR A 244 9.71 -18.77 -3.34
C THR A 244 11.09 -18.27 -3.76
N PHE A 245 11.68 -17.36 -2.99
CA PHE A 245 13.12 -17.21 -3.00
C PHE A 245 13.68 -18.63 -2.85
N SER A 246 14.36 -19.11 -3.90
CA SER A 246 14.89 -20.47 -3.91
C SER A 246 15.58 -20.69 -2.57
N THR A 247 15.15 -21.71 -1.85
CA THR A 247 15.76 -22.16 -0.62
C THR A 247 17.17 -22.65 -0.95
N THR A 248 18.13 -21.73 -1.04
CA THR A 248 19.48 -22.02 -0.62
C THR A 248 19.45 -22.05 0.90
N THR A 249 19.29 -23.27 1.40
CA THR A 249 19.73 -23.73 2.72
C THR A 249 20.72 -22.78 3.41
N CYS A 250 20.27 -22.10 4.47
CA CYS A 250 21.14 -21.64 5.53
C CYS A 250 21.12 -22.68 6.65
N GLN A 251 22.26 -23.34 6.85
CA GLN A 251 22.71 -23.69 8.20
C GLN A 251 23.07 -22.42 8.97
#